data_AF-A0A1E5IYF3-F1
#
_entry.id   AF-A0A1E5IYF3-F1
#
_cell.length_a   1.000
_cell.length_b   1.000
_cell.length_c   1.000
_cell.angle_alpha   90.00
_cell.angle_beta   90.00
_cell.angle_gamma   90.00
#
_symmetry.space_group_name_H-M   'P 1'
#
loop_
_entity.id
_entity.type
_entity.pdbx_description
1 polymer ?
#
loop_
_entity_poly.entity_id
_entity_poly.type
_entity_poly.pdbx_seq_one_letter_code
_entity_poly.pdbx_strand_id
1 'polypeptide(L)'
;MESTFLTRAEFYKLFDFLRSETPAELVWLREYFSKKLLITLDVTLTLPQMKEQLFLQYQTNNSSVEATVFIKSFAVKMYKAHKARLYRKKLGAKKMLNVAITPKHMQNLELICTFQDIQKNKFIEMMIEGSHHHLIDSKTKLKIEKLQNKLILEQTRDSKKLEGITSNSQIEKEALDRLQNKTEEQELTIEKLKENISSMFEVIRKSQHNNIPINGYSYDDASIIYYNSIQK
;
A
#
# COMPACT_ATOMS: atom_id res chain seq x y z
N MET A 1 -31.51 -36.37 18.85
CA MET A 1 -32.17 -35.19 19.47
C MET A 1 -31.28 -34.77 20.62
N GLU A 2 -30.54 -33.67 20.49
CA GLU A 2 -29.78 -33.11 21.62
C GLU A 2 -30.77 -32.70 22.69
N SER A 3 -30.60 -33.18 23.93
CA SER A 3 -31.45 -32.74 25.03
C SER A 3 -31.23 -31.25 25.23
N THR A 4 -32.28 -30.46 25.00
CA THR A 4 -32.31 -29.01 25.28
C THR A 4 -32.22 -28.71 26.78
N PHE A 5 -32.29 -29.74 27.62
CA PHE A 5 -32.26 -29.68 29.07
C PHE A 5 -30.88 -30.05 29.59
N LEU A 6 -30.34 -29.23 30.50
CA LEU A 6 -29.09 -29.52 31.20
C LEU A 6 -29.33 -30.56 32.30
N THR A 7 -28.53 -31.63 32.28
CA THR A 7 -28.37 -32.50 33.45
C THR A 7 -27.73 -31.74 34.61
N ARG A 8 -27.87 -32.25 35.83
CA ARG A 8 -27.25 -31.64 37.03
C ARG A 8 -25.75 -31.46 36.87
N ALA A 9 -25.06 -32.46 36.31
CA ALA A 9 -23.62 -32.40 36.06
C ALA A 9 -23.26 -31.30 35.03
N GLU A 10 -24.03 -31.18 33.95
CA GLU A 10 -23.80 -30.13 32.93
C GLU A 10 -24.09 -28.74 33.47
N PHE A 11 -25.12 -28.57 34.30
CA PHE A 11 -25.39 -27.31 34.98
C PHE A 11 -24.21 -26.89 35.87
N TYR A 12 -23.71 -27.82 36.68
CA TYR A 12 -22.62 -27.55 37.61
C TYR A 12 -21.34 -27.15 36.88
N LYS A 13 -21.04 -27.81 35.75
CA LYS A 13 -19.91 -27.47 34.88
C LYS A 13 -19.89 -26.01 34.42
N LEU A 14 -21.07 -25.39 34.23
CA LEU A 14 -21.15 -23.98 33.85
C LEU A 14 -20.53 -23.05 34.91
N PHE A 15 -20.48 -23.49 36.17
CA PHE A 15 -20.02 -22.72 37.32
C PHE A 15 -18.73 -23.28 37.94
N ASP A 16 -18.01 -24.17 37.24
CA ASP A 16 -16.74 -24.76 37.70
C ASP A 16 -15.60 -23.75 37.87
N PHE A 17 -15.76 -22.53 37.33
CA PHE A 17 -14.83 -21.43 37.54
C PHE A 17 -14.90 -20.85 38.97
N LEU A 18 -16.00 -21.10 39.68
CA LEU A 18 -16.16 -20.78 41.10
C LEU A 18 -15.55 -21.94 41.89
N ARG A 19 -14.27 -21.81 42.24
CA ARG A 19 -13.51 -22.84 42.99
C ARG A 19 -13.04 -22.38 44.37
N SER A 20 -13.10 -21.09 44.66
CA SER A 20 -12.60 -20.53 45.92
C SER A 20 -13.77 -20.12 46.80
N GLU A 21 -13.78 -20.64 48.03
CA GLU A 21 -14.80 -20.36 49.04
C GLU A 21 -14.35 -19.30 50.05
N THR A 22 -13.55 -18.33 49.60
CA THR A 22 -13.19 -17.23 50.50
C THR A 22 -14.43 -16.46 50.94
N PRO A 23 -14.51 -15.95 52.19
CA PRO A 23 -15.67 -15.19 52.65
C PRO A 23 -16.03 -14.02 51.73
N ALA A 24 -15.02 -13.33 51.20
CA ALA A 24 -15.20 -12.25 50.24
C ALA A 24 -15.76 -12.72 48.89
N GLU A 25 -15.48 -13.96 48.48
CA GLU A 25 -16.04 -14.55 47.26
C GLU A 25 -17.52 -14.89 47.45
N LEU A 26 -17.86 -15.50 48.58
CA LEU A 26 -19.26 -15.79 48.94
C LEU A 26 -20.11 -14.52 49.04
N VAL A 27 -19.60 -13.44 49.65
CA VAL A 27 -20.29 -12.14 49.70
C VAL A 27 -20.57 -11.60 48.30
N TRP A 28 -19.56 -11.57 47.43
CA TRP A 28 -19.73 -11.10 46.05
C TRP A 28 -20.70 -11.97 45.25
N LEU A 29 -20.67 -13.29 45.44
CA LEU A 29 -21.61 -14.20 44.79
C LEU A 29 -23.05 -13.86 45.18
N ARG A 30 -23.32 -13.69 46.47
CA ARG A 30 -24.63 -13.29 46.98
C ARG A 30 -25.08 -11.96 46.39
N GLU A 31 -24.21 -10.95 46.40
CA GLU A 31 -24.51 -9.64 45.81
C GLU A 31 -24.78 -9.73 44.30
N TYR A 32 -23.99 -10.54 43.57
CA TYR A 32 -24.15 -10.73 42.14
C TYR A 32 -25.47 -11.43 41.80
N PHE A 33 -25.83 -12.49 42.54
CA PHE A 33 -27.10 -13.19 42.38
C PHE A 33 -28.29 -12.29 42.73
N SER A 34 -28.23 -11.56 43.84
CA SER A 34 -29.28 -10.59 44.21
C SER A 34 -29.48 -9.52 43.14
N LYS A 35 -28.39 -8.95 42.60
CA LYS A 35 -28.47 -7.90 41.58
C LYS A 35 -28.93 -8.39 40.21
N LYS A 36 -28.60 -9.64 39.82
CA LYS A 36 -28.81 -10.13 38.45
C LYS A 36 -29.97 -11.07 38.28
N LEU A 37 -30.30 -11.82 39.32
CA LEU A 37 -31.41 -12.78 39.32
C LEU A 37 -32.56 -12.34 40.22
N LEU A 38 -32.40 -11.25 40.99
CA LEU A 38 -33.38 -10.76 41.96
C LEU A 38 -33.71 -11.80 43.05
N ILE A 39 -32.74 -12.65 43.38
CA ILE A 39 -32.86 -13.68 44.43
C ILE A 39 -32.06 -13.27 45.65
N THR A 40 -32.67 -13.39 46.81
CA THR A 40 -31.96 -13.22 48.08
C THR A 40 -31.47 -14.57 48.57
N LEU A 41 -30.17 -14.70 48.76
CA LEU A 41 -29.53 -15.90 49.28
C LEU A 41 -29.13 -15.68 50.74
N ASP A 42 -29.32 -16.69 51.58
CA ASP A 42 -28.90 -16.65 52.98
C ASP A 42 -27.37 -16.52 53.10
N VAL A 43 -26.93 -15.71 54.07
CA VAL A 43 -25.55 -15.41 54.41
C VAL A 43 -24.81 -16.65 54.93
N THR A 44 -25.54 -17.65 55.44
CA THR A 44 -24.96 -18.91 55.93
C THR A 44 -24.62 -19.91 54.82
N LEU A 45 -25.14 -19.72 53.60
CA LEU A 45 -24.97 -20.70 52.53
C LEU A 45 -23.51 -20.80 52.07
N THR A 46 -23.08 -22.05 51.86
CA THR A 46 -21.82 -22.40 51.20
C THR A 46 -21.96 -22.36 49.68
N LEU A 47 -20.83 -22.34 48.95
CA LEU A 47 -20.85 -22.31 47.49
C LEU A 47 -21.61 -23.51 46.86
N PRO A 48 -21.44 -24.77 47.32
CA PRO A 48 -22.25 -25.88 46.85
C PRO A 48 -23.74 -25.68 47.08
N GLN A 49 -24.13 -25.17 48.26
CA GLN A 49 -25.53 -24.91 48.58
C GLN A 49 -26.13 -23.80 47.69
N MET A 50 -25.36 -22.75 47.38
CA MET A 50 -25.78 -21.71 46.43
C MET A 50 -25.97 -22.28 45.01
N LYS A 51 -25.04 -23.13 44.54
CA LYS A 51 -25.16 -23.81 43.23
C LYS A 51 -26.39 -24.71 43.18
N GLU A 52 -26.68 -25.39 44.28
CA GLU A 52 -27.87 -26.24 44.38
C GLU A 52 -29.16 -25.42 44.35
N GLN A 53 -29.24 -24.30 45.07
CA GLN A 53 -30.42 -23.43 45.02
C GLN A 53 -30.67 -22.87 43.62
N LEU A 54 -29.60 -22.48 42.90
CA LEU A 54 -29.72 -22.05 41.50
C LEU A 54 -30.18 -23.18 40.58
N PHE A 55 -29.70 -24.41 40.82
CA PHE A 55 -30.13 -25.57 40.05
C PHE A 55 -31.61 -25.89 40.28
N LEU A 56 -32.06 -25.87 41.54
CA LEU A 56 -33.47 -26.06 41.90
C LEU A 56 -34.36 -25.02 41.23
N GLN A 57 -33.95 -23.75 41.22
CA GLN A 57 -34.71 -22.70 40.53
C GLN A 57 -34.78 -22.88 39.01
N TYR A 58 -33.69 -23.32 38.40
CA TYR A 58 -33.67 -23.68 36.99
C TYR A 58 -34.65 -24.84 36.71
N GLN A 59 -34.71 -25.84 37.60
CA GLN A 59 -35.65 -26.95 37.48
C GLN A 59 -37.12 -26.52 37.68
N THR A 60 -37.42 -25.66 38.66
CA THR A 60 -38.78 -25.20 38.95
C THR A 60 -39.38 -24.35 37.81
N ASN A 61 -38.54 -23.71 37.00
CA ASN A 61 -38.97 -22.97 35.81
C ASN A 61 -39.19 -23.88 34.58
N ASN A 62 -39.63 -25.13 34.82
CA ASN A 62 -39.86 -26.18 33.82
C ASN A 62 -38.68 -26.50 32.89
N SER A 63 -37.46 -26.09 33.26
CA SER A 63 -36.24 -26.26 32.47
C SER A 63 -36.43 -25.88 30.99
N SER A 64 -37.28 -24.92 30.66
CA SER A 64 -37.63 -24.60 29.27
C SER A 64 -36.38 -24.29 28.43
N VAL A 65 -36.49 -24.38 27.11
CA VAL A 65 -35.39 -23.99 26.20
C VAL A 65 -34.90 -22.58 26.51
N GLU A 66 -35.80 -21.67 26.85
CA GLU A 66 -35.48 -20.29 27.25
C GLU A 66 -34.73 -20.25 28.58
N ALA A 67 -35.13 -21.06 29.57
CA ALA A 67 -34.42 -21.18 30.84
C ALA A 67 -32.99 -21.72 30.64
N THR A 68 -32.81 -22.69 29.74
CA THR A 68 -31.48 -23.22 29.38
C THR A 68 -30.61 -22.15 28.70
N VAL A 69 -31.17 -21.41 27.75
CA VAL A 69 -30.45 -20.31 27.07
C VAL A 69 -30.09 -19.21 28.07
N PHE A 70 -31.03 -18.86 28.95
CA PHE A 70 -30.82 -17.87 29.99
C PHE A 70 -29.70 -18.29 30.94
N ILE A 71 -29.72 -19.51 31.48
CA ILE A 71 -28.70 -19.94 32.46
C ILE A 71 -27.32 -20.04 31.83
N LYS A 72 -27.21 -20.52 30.58
CA LYS A 72 -25.94 -20.52 29.83
C LYS A 72 -25.42 -19.09 29.63
N SER A 73 -26.27 -18.16 29.19
CA SER A 73 -25.93 -16.74 29.03
C SER A 73 -25.52 -16.09 30.36
N PHE A 74 -26.24 -16.42 31.42
CA PHE A 74 -25.97 -15.95 32.77
C PHE A 74 -24.61 -16.43 33.27
N ALA A 75 -24.30 -17.72 33.15
CA ALA A 75 -23.02 -18.30 33.53
C ALA A 75 -21.85 -17.63 32.78
N VAL A 76 -21.99 -17.36 31.48
CA VAL A 76 -20.98 -16.66 30.68
C VAL A 76 -20.78 -15.22 31.17
N LYS A 77 -21.85 -14.48 31.45
CA LYS A 77 -21.77 -13.11 31.99
C LYS A 77 -21.09 -13.09 33.36
N MET A 78 -21.45 -14.04 34.20
CA MET A 78 -20.88 -14.20 35.54
C MET A 78 -19.40 -14.56 35.49
N TYR A 79 -18.99 -15.48 34.61
CA TYR A 79 -17.59 -15.81 34.37
C TYR A 79 -16.77 -14.57 33.97
N LYS A 80 -17.28 -13.75 33.02
CA LYS A 80 -16.62 -12.49 32.63
C LYS A 80 -16.50 -11.52 33.80
N ALA A 81 -17.55 -11.38 34.61
CA ALA A 81 -17.53 -10.51 35.79
C ALA A 81 -16.54 -10.99 36.86
N HIS A 82 -16.49 -12.30 37.13
CA HIS A 82 -15.55 -12.93 38.06
C HIS A 82 -14.10 -12.74 37.60
N LYS A 83 -13.82 -13.00 36.32
CA LYS A 83 -12.50 -12.77 35.72
C LYS A 83 -12.07 -11.30 35.83
N ALA A 84 -12.97 -10.36 35.53
CA ALA A 84 -12.70 -8.92 35.68
C ALA A 84 -12.40 -8.54 37.14
N ARG A 85 -13.11 -9.12 38.10
CA ARG A 85 -12.86 -8.93 39.54
C ARG A 85 -11.47 -9.45 39.94
N LEU A 86 -11.13 -10.68 39.56
CA LEU A 86 -9.80 -11.26 39.84
C LEU A 86 -8.69 -10.41 39.25
N TYR A 87 -8.88 -9.94 38.01
CA TYR A 87 -7.94 -9.05 37.33
C TYR A 87 -7.73 -7.73 38.10
N ARG A 88 -8.83 -7.06 38.52
CA ARG A 88 -8.75 -5.83 39.33
C ARG A 88 -8.11 -6.07 40.70
N LYS A 89 -8.36 -7.22 41.33
CA LYS A 89 -7.72 -7.62 42.59
C LYS A 89 -6.20 -7.78 42.40
N LYS A 90 -5.77 -8.43 41.30
CA LYS A 90 -4.34 -8.62 40.98
C LYS A 90 -3.61 -7.30 40.71
N LEU A 91 -4.24 -6.36 39.99
CA LEU A 91 -3.64 -5.06 39.69
C LEU A 91 -3.66 -4.08 40.87
N GLY A 92 -4.41 -4.38 41.92
CA GLY A 92 -4.80 -3.41 42.94
C GLY A 92 -5.81 -2.42 42.35
N ALA A 93 -7.02 -2.39 42.89
CA ALA A 93 -8.13 -1.58 42.38
C ALA A 93 -7.80 -0.08 42.20
N LYS A 94 -6.74 0.42 42.86
CA LYS A 94 -6.24 1.80 42.77
C LYS A 94 -5.57 2.15 41.43
N LYS A 95 -5.26 1.20 40.55
CA LYS A 95 -4.54 1.47 39.28
C LYS A 95 -5.42 1.74 38.05
N MET A 96 -6.74 1.70 38.17
CA MET A 96 -7.64 1.95 37.04
C MET A 96 -8.41 3.25 37.25
N LEU A 97 -8.12 4.24 36.40
CA LEU A 97 -8.80 5.53 36.41
C LEU A 97 -9.87 5.53 35.31
N ASN A 98 -11.13 5.73 35.72
CA ASN A 98 -12.23 5.86 34.77
C ASN A 98 -12.37 7.32 34.37
N VAL A 99 -12.05 7.64 33.11
CA VAL A 99 -12.24 8.98 32.54
C VAL A 99 -13.47 8.98 31.65
N ALA A 100 -14.37 9.95 31.86
CA ALA A 100 -15.43 10.23 30.90
C ALA A 100 -14.89 11.15 29.81
N ILE A 101 -14.98 10.72 28.55
CA ILE A 101 -14.54 11.47 27.38
C ILE A 101 -15.75 11.66 26.47
N THR A 102 -15.94 12.87 25.93
CA THR A 102 -17.03 13.14 24.99
C THR A 102 -16.91 12.25 23.73
N PRO A 103 -18.02 11.84 23.10
CA PRO A 103 -17.98 10.94 21.94
C PRO A 103 -17.06 11.39 20.81
N LYS A 104 -17.05 12.69 20.48
CA LYS A 104 -16.19 13.27 19.43
C LYS A 104 -14.69 13.04 19.71
N HIS A 105 -14.25 13.29 20.94
CA HIS A 105 -12.85 13.08 21.33
C HIS A 105 -12.49 11.59 21.39
N MET A 106 -13.43 10.71 21.77
CA MET A 106 -13.22 9.25 21.74
C MET A 106 -13.05 8.73 20.31
N GLN A 107 -13.85 9.21 19.36
CA GLN A 107 -13.72 8.84 17.94
C GLN A 107 -12.35 9.25 17.38
N ASN A 108 -11.90 10.47 17.69
CA ASN A 108 -10.57 10.92 17.28
C ASN A 108 -9.46 10.05 17.88
N LEU A 109 -9.56 9.73 19.17
CA LEU A 109 -8.62 8.85 19.84
C LEU A 109 -8.60 7.45 19.20
N GLU A 110 -9.76 6.89 18.89
CA GLU A 110 -9.89 5.59 18.22
C GLU A 110 -9.23 5.58 16.84
N LEU A 111 -9.46 6.62 16.03
CA LEU A 111 -8.84 6.75 14.72
C LEU A 111 -7.31 6.80 14.81
N ILE A 112 -6.78 7.58 15.75
CA ILE A 112 -5.33 7.70 15.94
C ILE A 112 -4.74 6.38 16.43
N CYS A 113 -5.35 5.76 17.44
CA CYS A 113 -4.90 4.49 18.00
C CYS A 113 -4.91 3.36 16.96
N THR A 114 -5.95 3.31 16.13
CA THR A 114 -6.07 2.31 15.05
C THR A 114 -5.01 2.54 13.97
N PHE A 115 -4.76 3.80 13.62
CA PHE A 115 -3.78 4.14 12.59
C PHE A 115 -2.33 3.87 13.04
N GLN A 116 -2.05 4.01 14.34
CA GLN A 116 -0.70 3.85 14.90
C GLN A 116 -0.46 2.47 15.53
N ASP A 117 -1.49 1.61 15.58
CA ASP A 117 -1.48 0.32 16.28
C ASP A 117 -1.05 0.44 17.76
N ILE A 118 -1.56 1.45 18.45
CA ILE A 118 -1.25 1.73 19.86
C ILE A 118 -2.52 1.58 20.70
N GLN A 119 -2.39 0.99 21.89
CA GLN A 119 -3.50 0.94 22.85
C GLN A 119 -3.87 2.33 23.36
N LYS A 120 -5.17 2.62 23.45
CA LYS A 120 -5.72 3.91 23.92
C LYS A 120 -5.05 4.45 25.19
N ASN A 121 -4.88 3.61 26.20
CA ASN A 121 -4.28 4.00 27.47
C ASN A 121 -2.83 4.47 27.29
N LYS A 122 -2.04 3.73 26.51
CA LYS A 122 -0.65 4.06 26.21
C LYS A 122 -0.54 5.35 25.40
N PHE A 123 -1.45 5.56 24.44
CA PHE A 123 -1.49 6.82 23.70
C PHE A 123 -1.84 8.02 24.60
N ILE A 124 -2.81 7.86 25.51
CA ILE A 124 -3.15 8.89 26.50
C ILE A 124 -1.96 9.18 27.42
N GLU A 125 -1.27 8.14 27.91
CA GLU A 125 -0.02 8.29 28.69
C GLU A 125 1.01 9.11 27.91
N MET A 126 1.26 8.76 26.65
CA MET A 126 2.18 9.52 25.78
C MET A 126 1.76 10.97 25.53
N MET A 127 0.46 11.24 25.46
CA MET A 127 -0.04 12.62 25.35
C MET A 127 0.22 13.41 26.63
N ILE A 128 0.00 12.80 27.80
CA ILE A 128 0.23 13.43 29.11
C ILE A 128 1.72 13.65 29.34
N GLU A 129 2.56 12.68 28.98
CA GLU A 129 4.02 12.75 29.11
C GLU A 129 4.68 13.67 28.07
N GLY A 130 3.93 14.16 27.07
CA GLY A 130 4.47 14.98 25.98
C GLY A 130 5.30 14.21 24.94
N SER A 131 5.41 12.89 25.06
CA SER A 131 6.20 12.04 24.15
C SER A 131 5.49 11.71 22.83
N HIS A 132 4.22 12.09 22.68
CA HIS A 132 3.43 11.89 21.46
C HIS A 132 3.96 12.65 20.22
N HIS A 133 4.80 13.68 20.40
CA HIS A 133 5.37 14.45 19.29
C HIS A 133 6.16 13.59 18.30
N HIS A 134 6.86 12.56 18.77
CA HIS A 134 7.61 11.64 17.90
C HIS A 134 6.71 10.86 16.91
N LEU A 135 5.44 10.65 17.25
CA LEU A 135 4.46 9.99 16.39
C LEU A 135 3.86 10.95 15.35
N ILE A 136 3.83 12.25 15.64
CA ILE A 136 3.45 13.29 14.69
C ILE A 136 4.62 13.54 13.72
N ASP A 137 5.83 13.61 14.25
CA ASP A 137 7.05 13.88 13.48
C ASP A 137 7.36 12.76 12.47
N SER A 138 7.13 11.51 12.86
CA SER A 138 7.27 10.37 11.94
C SER A 138 6.28 10.45 10.78
N LYS A 139 5.05 10.91 11.01
CA LYS A 139 4.03 11.10 9.97
C LYS A 139 4.39 12.23 9.01
N THR A 140 4.96 13.34 9.51
CA THR A 140 5.47 14.41 8.65
C THR A 140 6.67 13.96 7.83
N LYS A 141 7.60 13.20 8.41
CA LYS A 141 8.74 12.62 7.66
C LYS A 141 8.27 11.69 6.55
N LEU A 142 7.33 10.80 6.82
CA LEU A 142 6.80 9.86 5.83
C LEU A 142 6.03 10.57 4.69
N LYS A 143 5.35 11.68 4.99
CA LYS A 143 4.75 12.53 3.95
C LYS A 143 5.80 13.22 3.08
N ILE A 144 6.86 13.74 3.70
CA ILE A 144 7.98 14.39 3.00
C ILE A 144 8.68 13.38 2.09
N GLU A 145 8.99 12.18 2.58
CA GLU A 145 9.62 11.11 1.78
C GLU A 145 8.74 10.69 0.58
N LYS A 146 7.42 10.56 0.77
CA LYS A 146 6.50 10.26 -0.35
C LYS A 146 6.49 11.37 -1.40
N LEU A 147 6.55 12.62 -0.99
CA LEU A 147 6.62 13.78 -1.89
C LEU A 147 7.95 13.81 -2.66
N GLN A 148 9.07 13.55 -1.97
CA GLN A 148 10.38 13.45 -2.59
C GLN A 148 10.45 12.30 -3.59
N ASN A 149 9.94 11.12 -3.25
CA ASN A 149 9.90 9.97 -4.16
C ASN A 149 9.04 10.24 -5.40
N LYS A 150 7.95 10.99 -5.26
CA LYS A 150 7.13 11.41 -6.40
C LYS A 150 7.89 12.37 -7.32
N LEU A 151 8.59 13.36 -6.75
CA LEU A 151 9.43 14.29 -7.51
C LEU A 151 10.56 13.57 -8.26
N ILE A 152 11.21 12.59 -7.62
CA ILE A 152 12.27 11.78 -8.25
C ILE A 152 11.70 10.98 -9.44
N LEU A 153 10.50 10.39 -9.29
CA LEU A 153 9.83 9.66 -10.37
C LEU A 153 9.43 10.56 -11.55
N GLU A 154 9.02 11.80 -11.28
CA GLU A 154 8.73 12.79 -12.32
C GLU A 154 10.01 13.21 -13.04
N GLN A 155 11.08 13.55 -12.31
CA GLN A 155 12.38 13.91 -12.89
C GLN A 155 12.99 12.78 -13.74
N THR A 156 12.90 11.53 -13.29
CA THR A 156 13.39 10.37 -14.05
C THR A 156 12.57 10.10 -15.32
N ARG A 157 11.26 10.38 -15.32
CA ARG A 157 10.44 10.31 -16.53
C ARG A 157 10.78 11.41 -17.53
N ASP A 158 11.01 12.62 -17.04
CA ASP A 158 11.36 13.76 -17.91
C ASP A 158 12.78 13.61 -18.49
N SER A 159 13.72 13.08 -17.70
CA SER A 159 15.06 12.70 -18.17
C SER A 159 15.00 11.67 -19.29
N LYS A 160 14.20 10.61 -19.14
CA LYS A 160 14.03 9.58 -20.18
C LYS A 160 13.36 10.11 -21.45
N LYS A 161 12.44 11.07 -21.33
CA LYS A 161 11.84 11.74 -22.50
C LYS A 161 12.87 12.59 -23.23
N LEU A 162 13.72 13.32 -22.51
CA LEU A 162 14.79 14.13 -23.09
C LEU A 162 15.83 13.25 -23.80
N GLU A 163 16.23 12.13 -23.19
CA GLU A 163 17.14 11.15 -23.82
C GLU A 163 16.58 10.59 -25.14
N GLY A 164 15.26 10.32 -25.20
CA GLY A 164 14.61 9.88 -26.43
C GLY A 164 14.63 10.93 -27.55
N ILE A 165 14.49 12.21 -27.21
CA ILE A 165 14.53 13.32 -28.16
C ILE A 165 15.95 13.54 -28.70
N THR A 166 16.96 13.51 -27.81
CA THR A 166 18.36 13.67 -28.23
C THR A 166 18.82 12.52 -29.13
N SER A 167 18.42 11.29 -28.82
CA SER A 167 18.77 10.11 -29.61
C SER A 167 18.20 10.16 -31.04
N ASN A 168 16.96 10.64 -31.20
CA ASN A 168 16.35 10.81 -32.52
C ASN A 168 17.01 11.93 -33.34
N SER A 169 17.41 13.04 -32.69
CA SER A 169 18.07 14.16 -33.38
C SER A 169 19.47 13.79 -33.93
N GLN A 170 20.13 12.81 -33.32
CA GLN A 170 21.46 12.36 -33.73
C GLN A 170 21.40 11.48 -34.98
N ILE A 171 20.33 10.68 -35.11
CA ILE A 171 20.05 9.86 -36.30
C ILE A 171 19.74 10.75 -37.52
N GLU A 172 18.99 11.85 -37.33
CA GLU A 172 18.70 12.79 -38.41
C GLU A 172 19.95 13.54 -38.89
N LYS A 173 20.88 13.85 -37.98
CA LYS A 173 22.13 14.53 -38.32
C LYS A 173 23.09 13.64 -39.10
N GLU A 174 23.24 12.37 -38.70
CA GLU A 174 24.06 11.39 -39.43
C GLU A 174 23.51 11.08 -40.83
N ALA A 175 22.18 11.12 -41.02
CA ALA A 175 21.57 10.93 -42.32
C ALA A 175 21.83 12.11 -43.27
N LEU A 176 21.86 13.34 -42.73
CA LEU A 176 22.16 14.55 -43.48
C LEU A 176 23.64 14.60 -43.92
N ASP A 177 24.57 14.27 -43.02
CA ASP A 177 26.02 14.26 -43.32
C ASP A 177 26.36 13.21 -44.40
N ARG A 178 25.69 12.05 -44.39
CA ARG A 178 25.86 11.03 -45.45
C ARG A 178 25.35 11.50 -46.81
N LEU A 179 24.27 12.27 -46.83
CA LEU A 179 23.73 12.84 -48.07
C LEU A 179 24.66 13.92 -48.63
N GLN A 180 25.19 14.81 -47.78
CA GLN A 180 26.15 15.85 -48.18
C GLN A 180 27.43 15.25 -48.77
N ASN A 181 28.04 14.27 -48.09
CA ASN A 181 29.24 13.61 -48.60
C ASN A 181 29.00 12.94 -49.95
N LYS A 182 27.80 12.37 -50.16
CA LYS A 182 27.44 11.73 -51.44
C LYS A 182 27.24 12.76 -52.56
N THR A 183 26.77 13.96 -52.24
CA THR A 183 26.65 15.07 -53.21
C THR A 183 28.03 15.60 -53.60
N GLU A 184 28.95 15.77 -52.64
CA GLU A 184 30.33 16.22 -52.92
C GLU A 184 31.10 15.22 -53.81
N GLU A 185 30.96 13.90 -53.56
CA GLU A 185 31.55 12.87 -54.43
C GLU A 185 31.00 12.91 -55.86
N GLN A 186 29.70 13.20 -56.01
CA GLN A 186 29.06 13.35 -57.32
C GLN A 186 29.54 14.61 -58.05
N GLU A 187 29.71 15.73 -57.36
CA GLU A 187 30.24 16.97 -57.91
C GLU A 187 31.69 16.78 -58.41
N LEU A 188 32.55 16.15 -57.61
CA LEU A 188 33.92 15.80 -58.02
C LEU A 188 33.96 14.89 -59.26
N THR A 189 32.99 13.99 -59.40
CA THR A 189 32.88 13.10 -60.56
C THR A 189 32.46 13.88 -61.82
N ILE A 190 31.54 14.83 -61.66
CA ILE A 190 31.09 15.71 -62.75
C ILE A 190 32.22 16.61 -63.22
N GLU A 191 33.01 17.19 -62.31
CA GLU A 191 34.17 18.02 -62.67
C GLU A 191 35.20 17.23 -63.47
N LYS A 192 35.56 16.02 -63.03
CA LYS A 192 36.46 15.12 -63.77
C LYS A 192 35.92 14.78 -65.16
N LEU A 193 34.61 14.57 -65.29
CA LEU A 193 33.99 14.31 -66.60
C LEU A 193 34.07 15.55 -67.51
N LYS A 194 33.81 16.76 -66.99
CA LYS A 194 33.95 18.01 -67.74
C LYS A 194 35.40 18.26 -68.20
N GLU A 195 36.37 17.94 -67.36
CA GLU A 195 37.80 18.04 -67.70
C GLU A 195 38.19 17.02 -68.77
N ASN A 196 37.76 15.76 -68.63
CA ASN A 196 38.00 14.71 -69.62
C ASN A 196 37.39 15.06 -70.98
N ILE A 197 36.14 15.53 -70.99
CA ILE A 197 35.47 16.02 -72.21
C ILE A 197 36.31 17.15 -72.84
N SER A 198 36.71 18.16 -72.06
CA SER A 198 37.55 19.26 -72.55
C SER A 198 38.87 18.78 -73.14
N SER A 199 39.53 17.81 -72.51
CA SER A 199 40.78 17.22 -73.02
C SER A 199 40.57 16.49 -74.35
N MET A 200 39.46 15.77 -74.50
CA MET A 200 39.09 15.07 -75.72
C MET A 200 38.83 16.07 -76.86
N PHE A 201 38.18 17.20 -76.57
CA PHE A 201 38.02 18.30 -77.53
C PHE A 201 39.34 18.88 -78.01
N GLU A 202 40.26 19.15 -77.09
CA GLU A 202 41.58 19.66 -77.46
C GLU A 202 42.37 18.67 -78.33
N VAL A 203 42.26 17.36 -78.07
CA VAL A 203 42.86 16.32 -78.92
C VAL A 203 42.25 16.34 -80.32
N ILE A 204 40.91 16.38 -80.43
CA ILE A 204 40.19 16.42 -81.72
C ILE A 204 40.54 17.72 -82.50
N ARG A 205 40.65 18.86 -81.81
CA ARG A 205 41.04 20.13 -82.41
C ARG A 205 42.48 20.11 -82.93
N LYS A 206 43.42 19.55 -82.15
CA LYS A 206 44.82 19.41 -82.56
C LYS A 206 44.99 18.47 -83.77
N SER A 207 44.23 17.38 -83.83
CA SER A 207 44.27 16.49 -85.00
C SER A 207 43.74 17.13 -86.28
N GLN A 208 42.72 17.99 -86.18
CA GLN A 208 42.23 18.77 -87.31
C GLN A 208 43.28 19.77 -87.81
N HIS A 209 43.94 20.50 -86.91
CA HIS A 209 45.00 21.43 -87.29
C HIS A 209 46.22 20.76 -87.94
N ASN A 210 46.47 19.48 -87.63
CA ASN A 210 47.59 18.71 -88.16
C ASN A 210 47.24 17.85 -89.40
N ASN A 211 46.04 17.98 -89.98
CA ASN A 211 45.57 17.19 -91.14
C ASN A 211 45.67 15.65 -90.96
N ILE A 212 45.50 15.17 -89.73
CA ILE A 212 45.47 13.73 -89.44
C ILE A 212 44.01 13.26 -89.51
N PRO A 213 43.65 12.33 -90.41
CA PRO A 213 42.28 11.85 -90.49
C PRO A 213 41.92 11.02 -89.24
N ILE A 214 41.08 11.57 -88.37
CA ILE A 214 40.40 10.79 -87.33
C ILE A 214 39.22 10.11 -88.00
N ASN A 215 39.31 8.79 -88.11
CA ASN A 215 38.30 7.98 -88.74
C ASN A 215 37.02 7.98 -87.88
N GLY A 216 35.90 8.48 -88.44
CA GLY A 216 34.56 8.13 -87.97
C GLY A 216 33.74 9.16 -87.15
N TYR A 217 34.24 10.37 -86.86
CA TYR A 217 33.41 11.39 -86.17
C TYR A 217 33.56 12.79 -86.80
N SER A 218 32.43 13.37 -87.19
CA SER A 218 32.33 14.77 -87.62
C SER A 218 32.69 15.70 -86.45
N TYR A 219 33.63 16.62 -86.67
CA TYR A 219 34.01 17.64 -85.69
C TYR A 219 32.81 18.47 -85.21
N ASP A 220 31.83 18.67 -86.09
CA ASP A 220 30.63 19.44 -85.80
C ASP A 220 29.79 18.74 -84.72
N ASP A 221 29.63 17.42 -84.80
CA ASP A 221 28.87 16.64 -83.80
C ASP A 221 29.55 16.64 -82.43
N ALA A 222 30.88 16.55 -82.41
CA ALA A 222 31.63 16.68 -81.17
C ALA A 222 31.40 18.09 -80.58
N SER A 223 31.61 19.15 -81.36
CA SER A 223 31.52 20.52 -80.84
C SER A 223 30.14 20.87 -80.26
N ILE A 224 29.06 20.27 -80.78
CA ILE A 224 27.70 20.36 -80.20
C ILE A 224 27.63 19.71 -78.81
N ILE A 225 28.24 18.54 -78.61
CA ILE A 225 28.28 17.85 -77.30
C ILE A 225 29.07 18.68 -76.27
N TYR A 226 30.19 19.30 -76.68
CA TYR A 226 30.99 20.17 -75.81
C TYR A 226 30.18 21.33 -75.25
N TYR A 227 29.59 22.15 -76.14
CA TYR A 227 28.84 23.34 -75.73
C TYR A 227 27.61 22.97 -74.89
N ASN A 228 26.93 21.86 -75.20
CA ASN A 228 25.80 21.37 -74.42
C ASN A 228 26.22 20.85 -73.02
N SER A 229 27.44 20.34 -72.85
CA SER A 229 27.96 19.87 -71.55
C SER A 229 28.50 20.98 -70.63
N ILE A 230 28.76 22.17 -71.19
CA ILE A 230 29.32 23.32 -70.46
C ILE A 230 28.24 24.38 -70.15
N GLN A 231 27.19 24.50 -70.97
CA GLN A 231 26.13 25.51 -70.80
C GLN A 231 24.97 25.09 -69.86
N LYS A 232 25.05 23.94 -69.19
CA LYS A 232 24.17 23.54 -68.07
C LYS A 232 25.00 23.18 -66.85
#